data_AF-A0A8X7BYF4-F1
#
_entry.id   AF-A0A8X7BYF4-F1
#
_cell.length_a   1.000
_cell.length_b   1.000
_cell.length_c   1.000
_cell.angle_alpha   90.00
_cell.angle_beta   90.00
_cell.angle_gamma   90.00
#
_symmetry.space_group_name_H-M   'P 1'
#
loop_
_entity.id
_entity.type
_entity.pdbx_description
1 polymer ?
#
loop_
_entity_poly.entity_id
_entity_poly.type
_entity_poly.pdbx_seq_one_letter_code
_entity_poly.pdbx_strand_id
1 'polypeptide(L)'
;MLSENSDTIYIGELKSVELDVKKTNCVCYEKVLVNKNAATFKLDTGSQVNVTPKSELLKWVEKPVVRNRKIAVLDYSDNRVPILGECYLNCENK
;
A
#
# COMPACT_ATOMS: atom_id res chain seq x y z
N MET A 1 -25.08 -4.42 10.20
CA MET A 1 -24.72 -5.00 8.89
C MET A 1 -23.78 -4.04 8.20
N LEU A 2 -22.49 -4.36 8.11
CA LEU A 2 -21.49 -3.59 7.37
C LEU A 2 -20.94 -4.52 6.28
N SER A 3 -20.99 -4.06 5.04
CA SER A 3 -20.73 -4.83 3.82
C SER A 3 -19.28 -5.32 3.73
N GLU A 4 -19.11 -6.63 3.53
CA GLU A 4 -17.85 -7.39 3.52
C GLU A 4 -17.00 -7.24 2.23
N ASN A 5 -17.00 -6.09 1.56
CA ASN A 5 -16.37 -5.95 0.22
C ASN A 5 -15.28 -4.87 0.14
N SER A 6 -14.47 -4.67 1.19
CA SER A 6 -13.28 -3.84 1.06
C SER A 6 -12.07 -4.71 0.78
N ASP A 7 -11.54 -4.62 -0.43
CA ASP A 7 -10.49 -5.52 -0.93
C ASP A 7 -9.11 -4.88 -0.78
N THR A 8 -8.91 -4.01 0.22
CA THR A 8 -7.76 -3.12 0.30
C THR A 8 -7.20 -3.04 1.72
N ILE A 9 -5.90 -3.32 1.86
CA ILE A 9 -5.14 -3.36 3.11
C ILE A 9 -4.08 -2.25 3.07
N TYR A 10 -3.95 -1.53 4.19
CA TYR A 10 -2.96 -0.47 4.38
C TYR A 10 -1.62 -1.07 4.82
N ILE A 11 -0.54 -0.49 4.31
CA ILE A 11 0.84 -0.79 4.71
C ILE A 11 1.47 0.53 5.18
N GLY A 12 2.09 0.48 6.37
CA GLY A 12 2.53 1.63 7.19
C GLY A 12 3.34 2.76 6.55
N GLU A 13 3.60 3.78 7.39
CA GLU A 13 4.34 5.02 7.06
C GLU A 13 5.78 4.78 6.60
N LEU A 14 6.20 5.52 5.56
CA LEU A 14 7.59 5.64 5.12
C LEU A 14 8.30 6.80 5.84
N LYS A 15 9.54 6.57 6.30
CA LYS A 15 10.49 7.66 6.53
C LYS A 15 10.98 8.17 5.18
N SER A 16 10.79 9.46 4.92
CA SER A 16 11.10 10.12 3.66
C SER A 16 12.55 9.89 3.22
N VAL A 17 12.74 9.45 1.98
CA VAL A 17 14.01 9.54 1.25
C VAL A 17 13.78 10.58 0.16
N GLU A 18 14.55 11.67 0.17
CA GLU A 18 14.47 12.70 -0.86
C GLU A 18 14.90 12.12 -2.21
N LEU A 19 13.98 12.11 -3.17
CA LEU A 19 14.26 11.79 -4.57
C LEU A 19 13.91 13.00 -5.42
N ASP A 20 14.88 13.43 -6.22
CA ASP A 20 14.82 14.60 -7.09
C ASP A 20 14.02 14.26 -8.36
N VAL A 21 12.69 14.44 -8.32
CA VAL A 21 11.78 14.03 -9.41
C VAL A 21 11.54 15.20 -10.38
N LYS A 22 12.13 15.12 -11.59
CA LYS A 22 11.71 15.95 -12.74
C LYS A 22 10.28 15.60 -13.13
N LYS A 23 9.40 16.63 -13.17
CA LYS A 23 8.00 16.56 -13.65
C LYS A 23 7.92 15.92 -15.04
N THR A 24 7.59 14.64 -15.05
CA THR A 24 7.22 13.89 -16.25
C THR A 24 5.97 13.11 -15.86
N ASN A 25 4.90 13.19 -16.66
CA ASN A 25 3.65 12.43 -16.45
C ASN A 25 3.87 10.93 -16.73
N CYS A 26 4.84 10.34 -16.07
CA CYS A 26 5.20 8.94 -16.18
C CYS A 26 4.59 8.22 -14.99
N VAL A 27 3.66 7.28 -15.27
CA VAL A 27 3.24 6.33 -14.25
C VAL A 27 4.40 5.36 -14.06
N CYS A 28 5.18 5.58 -13.01
CA CYS A 28 6.31 4.73 -12.69
C CYS A 28 5.83 3.56 -11.83
N TYR A 29 6.19 2.35 -12.23
CA TYR A 29 5.97 1.15 -11.44
C TYR A 29 7.32 0.59 -11.01
N GLU A 30 7.40 0.18 -9.75
CA GLU A 30 8.60 -0.41 -9.17
C GLU A 30 8.29 -1.81 -8.64
N LYS A 31 9.20 -2.75 -8.91
CA LYS A 31 9.14 -4.10 -8.37
C LYS A 31 9.92 -4.13 -7.06
N VAL A 32 9.23 -4.41 -5.97
CA VAL A 32 9.78 -4.45 -4.61
C VAL A 32 9.59 -5.86 -4.05
N LEU A 33 10.57 -6.35 -3.30
CA LEU A 33 10.41 -7.57 -2.51
C LEU A 33 9.80 -7.19 -1.17
N VAL A 34 8.61 -7.72 -0.89
CA VAL A 34 7.87 -7.45 0.34
C VAL A 34 7.59 -8.76 1.06
N ASN A 35 8.17 -8.93 2.25
CA ASN A 35 8.17 -10.21 2.97
C ASN A 35 8.57 -11.39 2.06
N LYS A 36 9.64 -11.22 1.26
CA LYS A 36 10.11 -12.19 0.24
C LYS A 36 9.15 -12.45 -0.94
N ASN A 37 8.03 -11.74 -1.04
CA ASN A 37 7.13 -11.82 -2.19
C ASN A 37 7.43 -10.67 -3.17
N ALA A 38 7.53 -10.98 -4.46
CA ALA A 38 7.69 -9.94 -5.47
C ALA A 38 6.35 -9.22 -5.69
N ALA A 39 6.31 -7.93 -5.40
CA ALA A 39 5.14 -7.08 -5.60
C ALA A 39 5.49 -5.90 -6.53
N THR A 40 4.53 -5.46 -7.33
CA THR A 40 4.69 -4.28 -8.18
C THR A 40 3.85 -3.14 -7.62
N PHE A 41 4.50 -2.05 -7.24
CA PHE A 41 3.85 -0.85 -6.72
C PHE A 41 3.92 0.28 -7.74
N LYS A 42 2.85 1.08 -7.81
CA LYS A 42 2.91 2.38 -8.46
C LYS A 42 3.67 3.34 -7.53
N LEU A 43 4.68 4.03 -8.04
CA LEU A 43 5.35 5.09 -7.32
C LEU A 43 4.44 6.32 -7.31
N ASP A 44 4.02 6.69 -6.11
CA ASP A 44 3.09 7.79 -5.91
C ASP A 44 3.54 8.66 -4.73
N THR A 45 4.34 9.68 -5.02
CA THR A 45 4.90 10.60 -4.02
C THR A 45 3.86 11.50 -3.37
N GLY A 46 2.65 11.60 -3.95
CA GLY A 46 1.51 12.30 -3.36
C GLY A 46 0.75 11.46 -2.34
N SER A 47 0.97 10.15 -2.31
CA SER A 47 0.31 9.27 -1.34
C SER A 47 0.99 9.34 0.02
N GLN A 48 0.19 9.46 1.08
CA GLN A 48 0.68 9.44 2.46
C GLN A 48 0.96 8.00 2.95
N VAL A 49 0.45 7.00 2.23
CA VAL A 49 0.35 5.61 2.70
C VAL A 49 0.58 4.62 1.57
N ASN A 50 1.10 3.44 1.88
CA ASN A 50 1.13 2.34 0.93
C ASN A 50 -0.16 1.55 1.01
N VAL A 51 -0.65 1.12 -0.14
CA VAL A 51 -1.93 0.41 -0.26
C VAL A 51 -1.71 -0.84 -1.10
N THR A 52 -2.18 -1.98 -0.61
CA THR A 52 -2.16 -3.23 -1.36
C THR A 52 -3.53 -3.91 -1.34
N PRO A 53 -3.96 -4.56 -2.42
CA PRO A 53 -5.19 -5.34 -2.41
C PRO A 53 -5.11 -6.52 -1.44
N LYS A 54 -6.22 -6.84 -0.77
CA LYS A 54 -6.38 -8.04 0.06
C LYS A 54 -6.10 -9.30 -0.77
N SER A 55 -6.61 -9.33 -2.00
CA SER A 55 -6.38 -10.43 -2.94
C SER A 55 -4.89 -10.67 -3.24
N GLU A 56 -4.06 -9.63 -3.22
CA GLU A 56 -2.61 -9.76 -3.39
C GLU A 56 -1.95 -10.35 -2.15
N LEU A 57 -2.30 -9.84 -0.97
CA LEU A 57 -1.80 -10.37 0.31
C LEU A 57 -2.19 -11.83 0.56
N LEU A 58 -3.35 -12.26 0.05
CA LEU A 58 -3.78 -13.65 0.17
C LEU A 58 -2.89 -14.63 -0.61
N LYS A 59 -2.19 -14.16 -1.65
CA LYS A 59 -1.26 -14.98 -2.45
C LYS A 59 0.07 -15.21 -1.73
N TRP A 60 0.40 -14.40 -0.73
CA TRP A 60 1.68 -14.50 -0.04
C TRP A 60 1.75 -15.75 0.82
N VAL A 61 2.94 -16.37 0.83
CA VAL A 61 3.22 -17.59 1.59
C VAL A 61 3.05 -17.29 3.08
N GLU A 62 3.71 -16.24 3.57
CA GLU A 62 3.57 -15.73 4.93
C GLU A 62 2.66 -14.50 4.93
N LYS A 63 1.43 -14.70 5.41
CA LYS A 63 0.42 -13.64 5.47
C LYS A 63 0.70 -12.74 6.67
N PRO A 64 0.83 -11.42 6.46
CA PRO A 64 0.99 -10.48 7.55
C PRO A 64 -0.29 -10.40 8.38
N VAL A 65 -0.15 -10.19 9.69
CA VAL A 65 -1.29 -9.95 10.57
C VAL A 65 -1.84 -8.55 10.29
N VAL A 66 -3.09 -8.48 9.84
CA VAL A 66 -3.80 -7.22 9.60
C VAL A 66 -4.51 -6.81 10.88
N ARG A 67 -4.12 -5.66 11.44
CA ARG A 67 -4.76 -5.08 12.62
C ARG A 67 -5.84 -4.12 12.18
N ASN A 68 -7.05 -4.33 12.70
CA ASN A 68 -8.15 -3.41 12.45
C ASN A 68 -7.81 -2.05 13.06
N ARG A 69 -7.72 -1.01 12.23
CA ARG A 69 -7.48 0.36 12.68
C ARG A 69 -8.39 1.30 11.93
N LYS A 70 -8.95 2.27 12.66
CA LYS A 70 -9.78 3.34 12.09
C LYS A 70 -8.88 4.43 11.51
N ILE A 71 -8.24 4.14 10.37
CA ILE A 71 -7.55 5.16 9.57
C ILE A 71 -8.50 5.59 8.46
N ALA A 72 -8.68 6.90 8.29
CA ALA A 72 -9.35 7.45 7.12
C ALA A 72 -8.28 7.73 6.05
N VAL A 73 -8.29 6.95 4.98
CA VAL A 73 -7.49 7.22 3.78
C VAL A 73 -8.42 7.79 2.72
N LEU A 74 -8.01 8.89 2.11
CA LEU A 74 -8.77 9.55 1.05
C LEU A 74 -8.08 9.33 -0.30
N ASP A 75 -8.87 9.27 -1.35
CA ASP A 75 -8.36 9.37 -2.72
C ASP A 75 -8.13 10.83 -3.13
N TYR A 76 -7.66 11.05 -4.35
CA TYR A 76 -7.42 12.39 -4.91
C TYR A 76 -8.67 13.26 -5.07
N SER A 77 -9.87 12.70 -4.87
CA SER A 77 -11.15 13.38 -4.95
C SER A 77 -11.84 13.46 -3.57
N ASP A 78 -11.07 13.31 -2.50
CA ASP A 78 -11.53 13.32 -1.10
C ASP A 78 -12.54 12.23 -0.74
N ASN A 79 -12.67 11.18 -1.56
CA ASN A 79 -13.52 10.04 -1.23
C ASN A 79 -12.78 9.07 -0.30
N ARG A 80 -13.52 8.45 0.62
CA ARG A 80 -12.94 7.45 1.51
C ARG A 80 -12.59 6.16 0.76
N VAL A 81 -11.33 5.78 0.84
CA VAL A 81 -10.87 4.47 0.41
C VAL A 81 -11.24 3.44 1.48
N PRO A 82 -11.88 2.32 1.12
CA PRO A 82 -12.30 1.33 2.09
C PRO A 82 -11.10 0.49 2.53
N ILE A 83 -10.49 0.86 3.66
CA ILE A 83 -9.33 0.16 4.23
C ILE A 83 -9.78 -0.88 5.27
N LEU A 84 -9.29 -2.11 5.12
CA LEU A 84 -9.56 -3.22 6.06
C LEU A 84 -8.81 -3.09 7.39
N GLY A 85 -7.63 -2.49 7.36
CA GLY A 85 -6.72 -2.41 8.50
C GLY A 85 -5.29 -2.19 8.04
N GLU A 86 -4.38 -2.16 9.00
CA GLU A 86 -2.95 -1.93 8.80
C GLU A 86 -2.12 -3.19 9.03
N CYS A 87 -1.02 -3.32 8.30
CA CYS A 87 0.03 -4.28 8.60
C CYS A 87 1.43 -3.67 8.43
N TYR A 88 2.39 -4.28 9.10
CA TYR A 88 3.81 -3.95 8.96
C TYR A 88 4.45 -4.98 8.05
N LEU A 89 5.11 -4.48 7.00
CA LEU A 89 5.77 -5.31 6.01
C LEU A 89 7.25 -4.94 5.95
N ASN A 90 8.07 -5.95 5.67
CA ASN A 90 9.48 -5.75 5.43
C ASN A 90 9.70 -5.54 3.92
N CYS A 91 10.14 -4.34 3.53
CA CYS A 91 10.57 -4.07 2.17
C CYS A 91 12.07 -4.36 2.07
N GLU A 92 12.43 -5.27 1.18
CA GLU A 92 13.81 -5.61 0.86
C GLU A 92 14.20 -4.87 -0.43
N ASN A 93 15.14 -3.94 -0.33
CA ASN A 93 15.80 -3.40 -1.50
C ASN A 93 16.75 -4.48 -2.04
N LYS A 94 16.76 -4.63 -3.37
CA LYS A 94 17.80 -5.41 -4.05
C LYS A 94 19.15 -4.70 -3.98
#